data_AF-V5AV05-F1
#
_entry.id   AF-V5AV05-F1
#
_cell.length_a   1.000
_cell.length_b   1.000
_cell.length_c   1.000
_cell.angle_alpha   90.00
_cell.angle_beta   90.00
_cell.angle_gamma   90.00
#
_symmetry.space_group_name_H-M   'P 1'
#
loop_
_entity.id
_entity.type
_entity.pdbx_description
1 polymer ?
#
loop_
_entity_poly.entity_id
_entity_poly.type
_entity_poly.pdbx_seq_one_letter_code
_entity_poly.pdbx_strand_id
1 'polypeptide(L)'
;MIGTPIENLTVSQIKEELRTFYGIRDFSDVVELKDLQAKLTTTRNSQLITHGLQYGPLLQVGNRKNPNGVVTLLHGLGDSAHGWEPVAHELAGSLPHLLFLLPTAPVRPVTINGGMSMNAWYDIKEISAATAVSRQDGETVMISADYVKSLAYTTTQRYCIPKNRVVYAGFSQGAAVSLAAGITSRIAPAGVAVLSGYLAGGNVVLSRLCNKEIPILMCHGTEDGIVPFEAAQQTKKALEAAGVASITLKSYRMEHSSHPDEIRDVVSFLKKVLPAIESKA
;
A
#
# COMPACT_ATOMS: atom_id res chain seq x y z
N MET A 1 7.70 10.10 4.10
CA MET A 1 7.57 11.48 4.62
C MET A 1 6.21 11.77 5.21
N ILE A 2 5.13 11.27 4.61
CA ILE A 2 3.82 11.25 5.28
C ILE A 2 3.96 10.59 6.65
N GLY A 3 3.62 11.34 7.71
CA GLY A 3 3.78 10.93 9.10
C GLY A 3 4.95 11.60 9.85
N THR A 4 5.89 12.25 9.17
CA THR A 4 6.88 13.10 9.85
C THR A 4 6.19 14.40 10.31
N PRO A 5 6.26 14.77 11.61
CA PRO A 5 5.70 16.03 12.09
C PRO A 5 6.34 17.22 11.35
N ILE A 6 5.53 18.15 10.88
CA ILE A 6 5.97 19.26 10.00
C ILE A 6 6.81 20.27 10.79
N GLU A 7 6.50 20.43 12.07
CA GLU A 7 7.24 21.23 13.05
C GLU A 7 8.71 20.78 13.21
N ASN A 8 9.01 19.52 12.88
CA ASN A 8 10.36 18.96 12.97
C ASN A 8 11.14 19.09 11.64
N LEU A 9 10.55 19.69 10.60
CA LEU A 9 11.19 19.84 9.29
C LEU A 9 11.85 21.21 9.14
N THR A 10 13.07 21.19 8.63
CA THR A 10 13.79 22.39 8.18
C THR A 10 13.16 22.97 6.90
N VAL A 11 13.42 24.25 6.62
CA VAL A 11 13.00 24.91 5.36
C VAL A 11 13.43 24.10 4.13
N SER A 12 14.67 23.60 4.12
CA SER A 12 15.19 22.83 2.99
C SER A 12 14.45 21.50 2.82
N GLN A 13 14.14 20.81 3.91
CA GLN A 13 13.39 19.55 3.86
C GLN A 13 11.95 19.76 3.34
N ILE A 14 11.28 20.85 3.77
CA ILE A 14 9.92 21.14 3.30
C ILE A 14 9.92 21.47 1.80
N LYS A 15 10.84 22.34 1.35
CA LYS A 15 10.95 22.69 -0.08
C LYS A 15 11.27 21.45 -0.93
N GLU A 16 12.16 20.59 -0.45
CA GLU A 16 12.52 19.35 -1.12
C GLU A 16 11.31 18.42 -1.23
N GLU A 17 10.53 18.27 -0.16
CA GLU A 17 9.31 17.48 -0.19
C GLU A 17 8.29 18.01 -1.21
N LEU A 18 8.02 19.31 -1.18
CA LEU A 18 7.09 19.97 -2.10
C LEU A 18 7.53 19.81 -3.57
N ARG A 19 8.84 19.88 -3.85
CA ARG A 19 9.37 19.70 -5.20
C ARG A 19 9.29 18.25 -5.67
N THR A 20 9.81 17.33 -4.86
CA THR A 20 10.08 15.96 -5.29
C THR A 20 8.81 15.11 -5.31
N PHE A 21 7.90 15.31 -4.36
CA PHE A 21 6.69 14.48 -4.25
C PHE A 21 5.45 15.13 -4.85
N TYR A 22 5.40 16.46 -4.90
CA TYR A 22 4.23 17.22 -5.35
C TYR A 22 4.48 18.09 -6.59
N GLY A 23 5.72 18.16 -7.09
CA GLY A 23 6.05 18.98 -8.27
C GLY A 23 5.97 20.50 -8.05
N ILE A 24 5.80 20.96 -6.80
CA ILE A 24 5.65 22.37 -6.45
C ILE A 24 7.04 23.00 -6.38
N ARG A 25 7.33 23.93 -7.30
CA ARG A 25 8.62 24.61 -7.40
C ARG A 25 8.57 26.11 -7.09
N ASP A 26 7.38 26.69 -7.16
CA ASP A 26 7.14 28.09 -6.81
C ASP A 26 6.88 28.22 -5.31
N PHE A 27 7.66 29.09 -4.68
CA PHE A 27 7.60 29.45 -3.27
C PHE A 27 7.69 30.97 -3.09
N SER A 28 7.42 31.74 -4.15
CA SER A 28 7.49 33.20 -4.13
C SER A 28 6.45 33.83 -3.21
N ASP A 29 5.36 33.09 -2.94
CA ASP A 29 4.28 33.42 -2.00
C ASP A 29 4.63 33.16 -0.53
N VAL A 30 5.79 32.56 -0.24
CA VAL A 30 6.22 32.18 1.11
C VAL A 30 7.21 33.20 1.66
N VAL A 31 6.85 33.87 2.77
CA VAL A 31 7.70 34.88 3.42
C VAL A 31 8.35 34.30 4.67
N GLU A 32 7.60 33.56 5.49
CA GLU A 32 8.08 32.94 6.73
C GLU A 32 8.08 31.40 6.66
N LEU A 33 8.82 30.76 7.59
CA LEU A 33 8.77 29.29 7.76
C LEU A 33 7.33 28.79 7.99
N LYS A 34 6.51 29.56 8.71
CA LYS A 34 5.13 29.18 9.04
C LYS A 34 4.27 29.05 7.78
N ASP A 35 4.44 29.95 6.80
CA ASP A 35 3.73 29.90 5.52
C ASP A 35 4.10 28.62 4.77
N LEU A 36 5.39 28.26 4.79
CA LEU A 36 5.88 27.05 4.16
C LEU A 36 5.34 25.77 4.83
N GLN A 37 5.26 25.77 6.16
CA GLN A 37 4.64 24.68 6.93
C GLN A 37 3.14 24.55 6.66
N ALA A 38 2.41 25.68 6.58
CA ALA A 38 1.00 25.71 6.22
C ALA A 38 0.76 25.22 4.79
N LYS A 39 1.62 25.61 3.85
CA LYS A 39 1.60 25.14 2.47
C LYS A 39 1.78 23.62 2.41
N LEU A 40 2.81 23.07 3.08
CA LEU A 40 3.03 21.63 3.13
C LEU A 40 1.87 20.89 3.79
N THR A 41 1.31 21.43 4.87
CA THR A 41 0.14 20.85 5.55
C THR A 41 -1.04 20.73 4.60
N THR A 42 -1.37 21.83 3.92
CA THR A 42 -2.48 21.89 2.95
C THR A 42 -2.25 20.91 1.80
N THR A 43 -1.04 20.87 1.25
CA THR A 43 -0.66 19.95 0.18
C THR A 43 -0.76 18.48 0.61
N ARG A 44 -0.17 18.09 1.75
CA ARG A 44 -0.27 16.70 2.26
C ARG A 44 -1.71 16.24 2.46
N ASN A 45 -2.59 17.15 2.90
CA ASN A 45 -3.97 16.83 3.23
C ASN A 45 -4.89 16.74 1.99
N SER A 46 -4.48 17.31 0.85
CA SER A 46 -5.36 17.45 -0.33
C SER A 46 -4.82 16.86 -1.62
N GLN A 47 -3.50 16.64 -1.73
CA GLN A 47 -2.85 16.16 -2.95
C GLN A 47 -2.23 14.78 -2.76
N LEU A 48 -2.34 13.94 -3.80
CA LEU A 48 -1.69 12.64 -3.86
C LEU A 48 -0.25 12.80 -4.34
N ILE A 49 0.64 11.95 -3.83
CA ILE A 49 2.01 11.82 -4.31
C ILE A 49 1.99 10.94 -5.56
N THR A 50 2.14 11.53 -6.74
CA THR A 50 2.08 10.77 -8.00
C THR A 50 3.43 10.53 -8.65
N HIS A 51 4.48 11.27 -8.23
CA HIS A 51 5.79 11.26 -8.90
C HIS A 51 5.69 11.55 -10.41
N GLY A 52 4.69 12.35 -10.82
CA GLY A 52 4.42 12.67 -12.22
C GLY A 52 3.73 11.54 -13.02
N LEU A 53 3.40 10.41 -12.39
CA LEU A 53 2.68 9.31 -13.03
C LEU A 53 1.18 9.58 -13.10
N GLN A 54 0.53 9.07 -14.14
CA GLN A 54 -0.91 9.14 -14.33
C GLN A 54 -1.57 7.83 -13.89
N TYR A 55 -2.16 7.85 -12.69
CA TYR A 55 -2.90 6.71 -12.15
C TYR A 55 -4.30 6.63 -12.79
N GLY A 56 -4.80 5.41 -12.95
CA GLY A 56 -6.13 5.16 -13.51
C GLY A 56 -7.26 5.42 -12.51
N PRO A 57 -8.49 4.95 -12.82
CA PRO A 57 -9.64 5.11 -11.95
C PRO A 57 -9.41 4.58 -10.53
N LEU A 58 -9.92 5.33 -9.55
CA LEU A 58 -10.00 4.93 -8.15
C LEU A 58 -11.45 4.55 -7.83
N LEU A 59 -11.69 3.30 -7.46
CA LEU A 59 -13.00 2.88 -6.94
C LEU A 59 -13.04 3.00 -5.41
N GLN A 60 -14.22 3.33 -4.91
CA GLN A 60 -14.51 3.42 -3.48
C GLN A 60 -15.72 2.56 -3.14
N VAL A 61 -15.49 1.51 -2.35
CA VAL A 61 -16.49 0.50 -1.98
C VAL A 61 -16.70 0.51 -0.47
N GLY A 62 -17.93 0.26 0.00
CA GLY A 62 -18.27 0.26 1.42
C GLY A 62 -18.77 1.61 1.94
N ASN A 63 -18.40 1.96 3.18
CA ASN A 63 -18.93 3.14 3.85
C ASN A 63 -18.29 4.44 3.33
N ARG A 64 -19.03 5.18 2.52
CA ARG A 64 -18.61 6.48 1.98
C ARG A 64 -19.16 7.69 2.74
N LYS A 65 -19.95 7.47 3.79
CA LYS A 65 -20.59 8.52 4.59
C LYS A 65 -19.76 8.85 5.84
N ASN A 66 -19.50 7.84 6.66
CA ASN A 66 -18.81 7.96 7.94
C ASN A 66 -17.97 6.71 8.26
N PRO A 67 -17.04 6.31 7.38
CA PRO A 67 -16.13 5.20 7.66
C PRO A 67 -15.29 5.47 8.90
N ASN A 68 -15.05 4.44 9.71
CA ASN A 68 -14.14 4.54 10.86
C ASN A 68 -12.79 3.86 10.61
N GLY A 69 -12.53 3.36 9.40
CA GLY A 69 -11.26 2.78 8.99
C GLY A 69 -11.17 2.68 7.47
N VAL A 70 -9.94 2.64 6.96
CA VAL A 70 -9.64 2.57 5.52
C VAL A 70 -8.86 1.29 5.21
N VAL A 71 -9.21 0.64 4.10
CA VAL A 71 -8.42 -0.46 3.53
C VAL A 71 -8.08 -0.09 2.09
N THR A 72 -6.80 -0.04 1.72
CA THR A 72 -6.44 -0.02 0.29
C THR A 72 -6.42 -1.45 -0.22
N LEU A 73 -6.95 -1.70 -1.41
CA LEU A 73 -6.92 -3.03 -2.05
C LEU A 73 -6.36 -2.89 -3.46
N LEU A 74 -5.09 -3.25 -3.62
CA LEU A 74 -4.36 -3.10 -4.89
C LEU A 74 -4.45 -4.36 -5.76
N HIS A 75 -4.73 -4.18 -7.03
CA HIS A 75 -4.78 -5.23 -8.04
C HIS A 75 -3.39 -5.73 -8.46
N GLY A 76 -3.33 -6.89 -9.11
CA GLY A 76 -2.12 -7.48 -9.68
C GLY A 76 -1.69 -6.86 -11.02
N LEU A 77 -0.55 -7.30 -11.55
CA LEU A 77 -0.02 -6.82 -12.83
C LEU A 77 -1.05 -7.01 -13.97
N GLY A 78 -1.25 -5.97 -14.78
CA GLY A 78 -2.13 -6.01 -15.97
C GLY A 78 -3.63 -5.82 -15.70
N ASP A 79 -4.06 -5.93 -14.44
CA ASP A 79 -5.45 -5.77 -14.02
C ASP A 79 -5.82 -4.29 -13.76
N SER A 80 -6.96 -4.03 -13.13
CA SER A 80 -7.43 -2.69 -12.73
C SER A 80 -8.20 -2.75 -11.42
N ALA A 81 -8.64 -1.59 -10.91
CA ALA A 81 -9.53 -1.53 -9.75
C ALA A 81 -10.80 -2.38 -9.90
N HIS A 82 -11.36 -2.49 -11.11
CA HIS A 82 -12.60 -3.24 -11.35
C HIS A 82 -12.42 -4.76 -11.21
N GLY A 83 -11.21 -5.29 -11.47
CA GLY A 83 -10.94 -6.73 -11.31
C GLY A 83 -11.07 -7.20 -9.86
N TRP A 84 -10.87 -6.28 -8.90
CA TRP A 84 -10.94 -6.54 -7.46
C TRP A 84 -12.19 -5.98 -6.79
N GLU A 85 -13.08 -5.35 -7.55
CA GLU A 85 -14.35 -4.79 -7.06
C GLU A 85 -15.27 -5.86 -6.42
N PRO A 86 -15.43 -7.08 -6.99
CA PRO A 86 -16.24 -8.12 -6.37
C PRO A 86 -15.75 -8.50 -4.96
N VAL A 87 -14.43 -8.67 -4.80
CA VAL A 87 -13.80 -8.97 -3.50
C VAL A 87 -14.02 -7.82 -2.52
N ALA A 88 -13.87 -6.57 -2.97
CA ALA A 88 -14.13 -5.41 -2.13
C ALA A 88 -15.60 -5.33 -1.67
N HIS A 89 -16.56 -5.71 -2.50
CA HIS A 89 -17.96 -5.79 -2.11
C HIS A 89 -18.22 -6.87 -1.06
N GLU A 90 -17.61 -8.05 -1.22
CA GLU A 90 -17.70 -9.12 -0.22
C GLU A 90 -17.13 -8.69 1.13
N LEU A 91 -15.94 -8.07 1.12
CA LEU A 91 -15.29 -7.53 2.32
C LEU A 91 -16.15 -6.44 2.96
N ALA A 92 -16.67 -5.50 2.17
CA ALA A 92 -17.51 -4.41 2.65
C ALA A 92 -18.85 -4.90 3.23
N GLY A 93 -19.43 -5.96 2.67
CA GLY A 93 -20.62 -6.60 3.24
C GLY A 93 -20.37 -7.17 4.65
N SER A 94 -19.17 -7.69 4.89
CA SER A 94 -18.76 -8.21 6.20
C SER A 94 -18.25 -7.15 7.19
N LEU A 95 -17.86 -5.99 6.69
CA LEU A 95 -17.18 -4.90 7.42
C LEU A 95 -17.82 -3.54 7.04
N PRO A 96 -19.10 -3.31 7.38
CA PRO A 96 -19.86 -2.16 6.90
C PRO A 96 -19.37 -0.81 7.45
N HIS A 97 -18.46 -0.81 8.41
CA HIS A 97 -17.85 0.40 8.97
C HIS A 97 -16.57 0.86 8.24
N LEU A 98 -16.09 0.09 7.27
CA LEU A 98 -14.85 0.37 6.54
C LEU A 98 -15.12 0.97 5.15
N LEU A 99 -14.15 1.76 4.70
CA LEU A 99 -14.04 2.23 3.32
C LEU A 99 -12.89 1.49 2.62
N PHE A 100 -13.19 0.88 1.48
CA PHE A 100 -12.21 0.22 0.62
C PHE A 100 -11.85 1.13 -0.55
N LEU A 101 -10.55 1.37 -0.73
CA LEU A 101 -9.98 2.17 -1.81
C LEU A 101 -9.26 1.24 -2.80
N LEU A 102 -9.74 1.19 -4.04
CA LEU A 102 -9.16 0.36 -5.08
C LEU A 102 -8.54 1.27 -6.16
N PRO A 103 -7.26 1.62 -6.04
CA PRO A 103 -6.59 2.40 -7.08
C PRO A 103 -6.22 1.53 -8.28
N THR A 104 -6.22 2.12 -9.47
CA THR A 104 -5.66 1.51 -10.69
C THR A 104 -4.24 2.02 -10.93
N ALA A 105 -3.28 1.10 -11.10
CA ALA A 105 -1.90 1.41 -11.41
C ALA A 105 -1.77 2.20 -12.73
N PRO A 106 -0.70 2.99 -12.92
CA PRO A 106 -0.47 3.68 -14.19
C PRO A 106 -0.11 2.67 -15.29
N VAL A 107 -0.40 3.04 -16.54
CA VAL A 107 0.03 2.28 -17.71
C VAL A 107 1.52 2.52 -17.95
N ARG A 108 2.31 1.44 -18.03
CA ARG A 108 3.75 1.51 -18.33
C ARG A 108 4.22 0.24 -19.05
N PRO A 109 5.33 0.27 -19.81
CA PRO A 109 5.94 -0.92 -20.39
C PRO A 109 6.46 -1.85 -19.29
N VAL A 110 6.31 -3.16 -19.49
CA VAL A 110 6.72 -4.20 -18.52
C VAL A 110 7.72 -5.15 -19.17
N THR A 111 8.94 -5.20 -18.63
CA THR A 111 10.09 -5.89 -19.22
C THR A 111 9.85 -7.40 -19.38
N ILE A 112 9.34 -8.08 -18.35
CA ILE A 112 9.07 -9.54 -18.41
C ILE A 112 8.00 -9.90 -19.46
N ASN A 113 7.14 -8.94 -19.81
CA ASN A 113 6.11 -9.10 -20.86
C ASN A 113 6.57 -8.51 -22.20
N GLY A 114 7.88 -8.52 -22.47
CA GLY A 114 8.44 -8.05 -23.74
C GLY A 114 8.25 -6.55 -23.99
N GLY A 115 8.11 -5.75 -22.93
CA GLY A 115 7.89 -4.30 -23.02
C GLY A 115 6.44 -3.90 -23.31
N MET A 116 5.48 -4.83 -23.27
CA MET A 116 4.06 -4.52 -23.44
C MET A 116 3.58 -3.52 -22.38
N SER A 117 2.88 -2.47 -22.83
CA SER A 117 2.28 -1.47 -21.96
C SER A 117 1.00 -1.98 -21.32
N MET A 118 0.95 -1.99 -19.99
CA MET A 118 -0.20 -2.41 -19.20
C MET A 118 -0.19 -1.72 -17.84
N ASN A 119 -1.28 -1.85 -17.07
CA ASN A 119 -1.33 -1.32 -15.71
C ASN A 119 -0.30 -2.05 -14.84
N ALA A 120 0.71 -1.33 -14.35
CA ALA A 120 1.72 -1.90 -13.49
C ALA A 120 2.18 -0.90 -12.42
N TRP A 121 2.37 -1.42 -11.21
CA TRP A 121 2.88 -0.64 -10.09
C TRP A 121 4.39 -0.40 -10.18
N TYR A 122 5.13 -1.38 -10.70
CA TYR A 122 6.57 -1.27 -10.96
C TYR A 122 6.92 -2.17 -12.14
N ASP A 123 8.11 -1.95 -12.71
CA ASP A 123 8.60 -2.83 -13.76
C ASP A 123 9.13 -4.14 -13.16
N ILE A 124 8.81 -5.26 -13.81
CA ILE A 124 9.29 -6.59 -13.44
C ILE A 124 10.26 -7.03 -14.53
N LYS A 125 11.54 -7.11 -14.19
CA LYS A 125 12.58 -7.55 -15.12
C LYS A 125 12.65 -9.07 -15.21
N GLU A 126 12.57 -9.76 -14.08
CA GLU A 126 12.62 -11.21 -13.95
C GLU A 126 11.78 -11.65 -12.74
N ILE A 127 11.06 -12.78 -12.85
CA ILE A 127 10.44 -13.49 -11.72
C ILE A 127 11.18 -14.82 -11.60
N SER A 128 12.02 -14.96 -10.57
CA SER A 128 12.53 -16.28 -10.19
C SER A 128 12.55 -16.40 -8.67
N ALA A 129 12.33 -17.62 -8.16
CA ALA A 129 12.37 -17.91 -6.72
C ALA A 129 13.74 -17.59 -6.08
N ALA A 130 14.81 -17.46 -6.86
CA ALA A 130 16.13 -17.04 -6.36
C ALA A 130 16.32 -15.51 -6.38
N THR A 131 15.48 -14.75 -7.09
CA THR A 131 15.70 -13.32 -7.39
C THR A 131 14.60 -12.39 -6.86
N ALA A 132 13.59 -12.91 -6.16
CA ALA A 132 12.54 -12.10 -5.51
C ALA A 132 13.11 -10.96 -4.63
N VAL A 133 14.33 -11.12 -4.11
CA VAL A 133 14.99 -10.16 -3.23
C VAL A 133 15.96 -9.19 -3.96
N SER A 134 16.41 -9.46 -5.19
CA SER A 134 17.64 -8.80 -5.70
C SER A 134 17.61 -8.10 -7.07
N ARG A 135 16.50 -8.06 -7.82
CA ARG A 135 16.50 -7.44 -9.18
C ARG A 135 15.31 -6.54 -9.53
N GLN A 136 14.47 -6.20 -8.58
CA GLN A 136 13.37 -5.26 -8.81
C GLN A 136 13.82 -3.86 -8.46
N ASP A 137 13.43 -2.88 -9.28
CA ASP A 137 13.72 -1.48 -9.04
C ASP A 137 12.97 -1.03 -7.76
N GLY A 138 13.65 -1.14 -6.63
CA GLY A 138 13.09 -0.83 -5.32
C GLY A 138 12.61 0.61 -5.21
N GLU A 139 13.18 1.54 -5.98
CA GLU A 139 12.69 2.92 -6.00
C GLU A 139 11.33 3.00 -6.70
N THR A 140 11.10 2.26 -7.79
CA THR A 140 9.77 2.23 -8.43
C THR A 140 8.70 1.57 -7.55
N VAL A 141 9.06 0.57 -6.75
CA VAL A 141 8.17 0.01 -5.71
C VAL A 141 7.83 1.08 -4.69
N MET A 142 8.82 1.84 -4.23
CA MET A 142 8.63 2.92 -3.26
C MET A 142 7.80 4.09 -3.81
N ILE A 143 7.95 4.43 -5.10
CA ILE A 143 7.10 5.41 -5.79
C ILE A 143 5.62 5.01 -5.70
N SER A 144 5.29 3.75 -6.00
CA SER A 144 3.92 3.25 -5.87
C SER A 144 3.46 3.20 -4.41
N ALA A 145 4.35 2.79 -3.49
CA ALA A 145 4.04 2.80 -2.06
C ALA A 145 3.73 4.21 -1.55
N ASP A 146 4.45 5.24 -2.01
CA ASP A 146 4.20 6.63 -1.65
C ASP A 146 2.83 7.12 -2.15
N TYR A 147 2.44 6.77 -3.38
CA TYR A 147 1.10 7.03 -3.88
C TYR A 147 0.04 6.41 -2.97
N VAL A 148 0.15 5.12 -2.66
CA VAL A 148 -0.81 4.39 -1.81
C VAL A 148 -0.88 4.97 -0.39
N LYS A 149 0.27 5.30 0.21
CA LYS A 149 0.33 5.97 1.53
C LYS A 149 -0.35 7.34 1.47
N SER A 150 -0.15 8.11 0.41
CA SER A 150 -0.80 9.42 0.23
C SER A 150 -2.30 9.31 0.01
N LEU A 151 -2.75 8.29 -0.71
CA LEU A 151 -4.14 8.00 -0.94
C LEU A 151 -4.86 7.64 0.36
N ALA A 152 -4.29 6.74 1.16
CA ALA A 152 -4.82 6.41 2.48
C ALA A 152 -4.82 7.63 3.40
N TYR A 153 -3.72 8.38 3.46
CA TYR A 153 -3.58 9.56 4.31
C TYR A 153 -4.62 10.64 3.98
N THR A 154 -4.70 11.07 2.72
CA THR A 154 -5.68 12.08 2.28
C THR A 154 -7.12 11.64 2.57
N THR A 155 -7.42 10.36 2.38
CA THR A 155 -8.73 9.79 2.75
C THR A 155 -8.98 9.86 4.25
N THR A 156 -7.99 9.53 5.08
CA THR A 156 -8.15 9.65 6.54
C THR A 156 -8.39 11.09 6.98
N GLN A 157 -7.75 12.07 6.32
CA GLN A 157 -8.00 13.49 6.59
C GLN A 157 -9.41 13.89 6.19
N ARG A 158 -9.86 13.49 4.99
CA ARG A 158 -11.20 13.80 4.49
C ARG A 158 -12.32 13.29 5.38
N TYR A 159 -12.16 12.11 5.96
CA TYR A 159 -13.18 11.44 6.78
C TYR A 159 -12.93 11.55 8.29
N CYS A 160 -11.92 12.33 8.71
CA CYS A 160 -11.53 12.46 10.12
C CYS A 160 -11.23 11.10 10.81
N ILE A 161 -10.66 10.16 10.07
CA ILE A 161 -10.30 8.83 10.58
C ILE A 161 -8.94 8.92 11.28
N PRO A 162 -8.75 8.29 12.46
CA PRO A 162 -7.44 8.17 13.07
C PRO A 162 -6.42 7.58 12.09
N LYS A 163 -5.26 8.22 11.93
CA LYS A 163 -4.29 7.88 10.87
C LYS A 163 -3.74 6.45 10.98
N ASN A 164 -3.80 5.83 12.16
CA ASN A 164 -3.41 4.45 12.41
C ASN A 164 -4.49 3.42 12.03
N ARG A 165 -5.71 3.84 11.65
CA ARG A 165 -6.81 2.96 11.23
C ARG A 165 -6.83 2.74 9.72
N VAL A 166 -5.67 2.33 9.21
CA VAL A 166 -5.43 2.01 7.81
C VAL A 166 -4.90 0.59 7.72
N VAL A 167 -5.42 -0.21 6.80
CA VAL A 167 -4.79 -1.47 6.36
C VAL A 167 -4.38 -1.33 4.91
N TYR A 168 -3.16 -1.75 4.59
CA TYR A 168 -2.71 -1.88 3.21
C TYR A 168 -2.88 -3.33 2.77
N ALA A 169 -3.73 -3.56 1.78
CA ALA A 169 -3.98 -4.88 1.22
C ALA A 169 -3.79 -4.88 -0.31
N GLY A 170 -3.46 -6.04 -0.86
CA GLY A 170 -3.39 -6.21 -2.31
C GLY A 170 -3.08 -7.62 -2.72
N PHE A 171 -3.12 -7.83 -4.03
CA PHE A 171 -2.85 -9.10 -4.68
C PHE A 171 -1.64 -9.03 -5.62
N SER A 172 -0.84 -10.09 -5.64
CA SER A 172 0.30 -10.23 -6.55
C SER A 172 1.22 -9.00 -6.52
N GLN A 173 1.40 -8.30 -7.65
CA GLN A 173 2.16 -7.06 -7.70
C GLN A 173 1.65 -5.97 -6.73
N GLY A 174 0.33 -5.85 -6.58
CA GLY A 174 -0.30 -4.93 -5.63
C GLY A 174 -0.08 -5.33 -4.17
N ALA A 175 0.06 -6.63 -3.89
CA ALA A 175 0.39 -7.14 -2.56
C ALA A 175 1.81 -6.72 -2.15
N ALA A 176 2.76 -6.78 -3.09
CA ALA A 176 4.13 -6.36 -2.84
C ALA A 176 4.25 -4.85 -2.54
N VAL A 177 3.51 -4.01 -3.26
CA VAL A 177 3.41 -2.57 -2.96
C VAL A 177 2.74 -2.33 -1.60
N SER A 178 1.67 -3.06 -1.29
CA SER A 178 0.96 -2.94 -0.02
C SER A 178 1.85 -3.30 1.17
N LEU A 179 2.67 -4.34 1.02
CA LEU A 179 3.70 -4.71 1.99
C LEU A 179 4.73 -3.59 2.16
N ALA A 180 5.31 -3.10 1.07
CA ALA A 180 6.27 -2.00 1.12
C ALA A 180 5.67 -0.73 1.76
N ALA A 181 4.44 -0.36 1.40
CA ALA A 181 3.73 0.78 1.98
C ALA A 181 3.54 0.61 3.49
N GLY A 182 3.05 -0.55 3.93
CA GLY A 182 2.78 -0.79 5.34
C GLY A 182 4.04 -0.78 6.20
N ILE A 183 5.09 -1.48 5.80
CA ILE A 183 6.29 -1.63 6.63
C ILE A 183 7.18 -0.37 6.63
N THR A 184 7.09 0.48 5.60
CA THR A 184 7.88 1.73 5.48
C THR A 184 7.11 3.00 5.85
N SER A 185 5.81 2.91 6.16
CA SER A 185 5.02 4.07 6.57
C SER A 185 5.52 4.65 7.90
N ARG A 186 5.63 5.98 8.01
CA ARG A 186 6.01 6.62 9.29
C ARG A 186 4.86 6.63 10.29
N ILE A 187 3.62 6.67 9.81
CA ILE A 187 2.44 6.38 10.64
C ILE A 187 2.23 4.87 10.57
N ALA A 188 2.35 4.19 11.71
CA ALA A 188 2.08 2.76 11.78
C ALA A 188 0.63 2.47 11.35
N PRO A 189 0.40 1.65 10.30
CA PRO A 189 -0.94 1.19 9.96
C PRO A 189 -1.45 0.17 10.99
N ALA A 190 -2.74 -0.14 10.93
CA ALA A 190 -3.36 -1.18 11.73
C ALA A 190 -2.87 -2.59 11.33
N GLY A 191 -2.46 -2.76 10.07
CA GLY A 191 -1.91 -4.01 9.57
C GLY A 191 -1.70 -4.02 8.06
N VAL A 192 -1.22 -5.16 7.56
CA VAL A 192 -1.01 -5.43 6.13
C VAL A 192 -1.59 -6.79 5.77
N ALA A 193 -2.29 -6.89 4.63
CA ALA A 193 -2.73 -8.16 4.06
C ALA A 193 -2.09 -8.37 2.68
N VAL A 194 -1.36 -9.47 2.51
CA VAL A 194 -0.61 -9.81 1.30
C VAL A 194 -1.21 -11.06 0.68
N LEU A 195 -1.87 -10.94 -0.48
CA LEU A 195 -2.50 -12.06 -1.18
C LEU A 195 -1.62 -12.45 -2.38
N SER A 196 -1.11 -13.68 -2.41
CA SER A 196 -0.24 -14.21 -3.46
C SER A 196 0.94 -13.29 -3.82
N GLY A 197 1.54 -12.67 -2.79
CA GLY A 197 2.54 -11.61 -2.91
C GLY A 197 3.92 -11.98 -2.38
N TYR A 198 4.85 -11.03 -2.48
CA TYR A 198 6.23 -11.18 -2.04
C TYR A 198 6.86 -9.83 -1.67
N LEU A 199 8.04 -9.85 -1.03
CA LEU A 199 8.82 -8.65 -0.75
C LEU A 199 9.54 -8.13 -2.01
N ALA A 200 8.91 -7.19 -2.71
CA ALA A 200 9.55 -6.48 -3.82
C ALA A 200 10.57 -5.44 -3.32
N GLY A 201 11.60 -5.16 -4.11
CA GLY A 201 12.60 -4.11 -3.86
C GLY A 201 13.66 -4.45 -2.79
N GLY A 202 13.56 -5.59 -2.12
CA GLY A 202 14.61 -6.14 -1.23
C GLY A 202 15.19 -5.12 -0.24
N ASN A 203 16.52 -4.94 -0.26
CA ASN A 203 17.24 -4.05 0.66
C ASN A 203 16.80 -2.58 0.57
N VAL A 204 16.33 -2.13 -0.60
CA VAL A 204 15.86 -0.74 -0.79
C VAL A 204 14.59 -0.48 0.03
N VAL A 205 13.73 -1.50 0.19
CA VAL A 205 12.54 -1.43 1.05
C VAL A 205 12.91 -1.70 2.51
N LEU A 206 13.71 -2.75 2.78
CA LEU A 206 14.09 -3.12 4.15
C LEU A 206 14.92 -2.04 4.87
N SER A 207 15.78 -1.31 4.15
CA SER A 207 16.52 -0.16 4.72
C SER A 207 15.62 0.98 5.17
N ARG A 208 14.37 1.02 4.69
CA ARG A 208 13.34 2.00 5.05
C ARG A 208 12.29 1.44 6.02
N LEU A 209 12.50 0.22 6.54
CA LEU A 209 11.60 -0.42 7.50
C LEU A 209 11.42 0.47 8.74
N CYS A 210 10.16 0.84 8.99
CA CYS A 210 9.76 1.66 10.13
C CYS A 210 8.89 0.86 11.12
N ASN A 211 8.09 -0.08 10.62
CA ASN A 211 7.09 -0.77 11.41
C ASN A 211 7.43 -2.25 11.57
N LYS A 212 7.85 -2.63 12.78
CA LYS A 212 8.22 -4.01 13.14
C LYS A 212 7.11 -4.77 13.88
N GLU A 213 6.22 -4.04 14.53
CA GLU A 213 5.18 -4.60 15.40
C GLU A 213 3.80 -4.71 14.74
N ILE A 214 3.64 -4.20 13.51
CA ILE A 214 2.34 -4.24 12.85
C ILE A 214 1.97 -5.68 12.46
N PRO A 215 0.70 -6.10 12.59
CA PRO A 215 0.23 -7.38 12.11
C PRO A 215 0.32 -7.49 10.58
N ILE A 216 0.94 -8.56 10.09
CA ILE A 216 0.98 -8.91 8.67
C ILE A 216 0.32 -10.28 8.48
N LEU A 217 -0.76 -10.31 7.69
CA LEU A 217 -1.34 -11.53 7.15
C LEU A 217 -0.80 -11.74 5.73
N MET A 218 -0.21 -12.90 5.49
CA MET A 218 0.17 -13.38 4.18
C MET A 218 -0.69 -14.60 3.84
N CYS A 219 -1.30 -14.59 2.68
CA CYS A 219 -2.10 -15.68 2.13
C CYS A 219 -1.52 -16.07 0.78
N HIS A 220 -1.41 -17.36 0.49
CA HIS A 220 -0.74 -17.81 -0.73
C HIS A 220 -1.22 -19.18 -1.22
N GLY A 221 -1.21 -19.38 -2.53
CA GLY A 221 -1.54 -20.67 -3.16
C GLY A 221 -0.36 -21.64 -3.16
N THR A 222 -0.56 -22.89 -2.74
CA THR A 222 0.49 -23.92 -2.82
C THR A 222 0.72 -24.42 -4.24
N GLU A 223 -0.21 -24.17 -5.16
CA GLU A 223 -0.16 -24.56 -6.58
C GLU A 223 0.06 -23.34 -7.48
N ASP A 224 0.52 -22.20 -6.91
CA ASP A 224 0.76 -20.96 -7.64
C ASP A 224 1.96 -21.08 -8.59
N GLY A 225 1.67 -21.19 -9.88
CA GLY A 225 2.67 -21.28 -10.94
C GLY A 225 3.25 -19.93 -11.40
N ILE A 226 2.74 -18.79 -10.91
CA ILE A 226 3.16 -17.45 -11.31
C ILE A 226 4.09 -16.84 -10.26
N VAL A 227 3.66 -16.86 -8.99
CA VAL A 227 4.46 -16.49 -7.83
C VAL A 227 4.56 -17.72 -6.94
N PRO A 228 5.63 -18.52 -7.05
CA PRO A 228 5.74 -19.76 -6.29
C PRO A 228 5.59 -19.54 -4.78
N PHE A 229 4.99 -20.49 -4.08
CA PHE A 229 4.76 -20.40 -2.62
C PHE A 229 6.05 -20.13 -1.83
N GLU A 230 7.19 -20.62 -2.33
CA GLU A 230 8.51 -20.37 -1.78
C GLU A 230 8.83 -18.87 -1.70
N ALA A 231 8.31 -18.05 -2.61
CA ALA A 231 8.50 -16.60 -2.57
C ALA A 231 7.85 -15.96 -1.32
N ALA A 232 6.68 -16.46 -0.90
CA ALA A 232 6.04 -16.02 0.35
C ALA A 232 6.80 -16.51 1.59
N GLN A 233 7.30 -17.74 1.56
CA GLN A 233 8.14 -18.28 2.64
C GLN A 233 9.45 -17.48 2.80
N GLN A 234 10.12 -17.17 1.70
CA GLN A 234 11.32 -16.33 1.68
C GLN A 234 11.02 -14.90 2.15
N THR A 235 9.90 -14.33 1.72
CA THR A 235 9.44 -13.02 2.18
C THR A 235 9.26 -12.98 3.68
N LYS A 236 8.54 -13.97 4.25
CA LYS A 236 8.38 -14.09 5.70
C LYS A 236 9.73 -14.17 6.41
N LYS A 237 10.63 -15.05 5.94
CA LYS A 237 11.98 -15.21 6.52
C LYS A 237 12.79 -13.91 6.47
N ALA A 238 12.73 -13.16 5.37
CA ALA A 238 13.45 -11.89 5.22
C ALA A 238 12.90 -10.82 6.17
N LEU A 239 11.58 -10.75 6.35
CA LEU A 239 10.95 -9.81 7.27
C LEU A 239 11.26 -10.16 8.73
N GLU A 240 11.22 -11.44 9.10
CA GLU A 240 11.61 -11.93 10.43
C GLU A 240 13.09 -11.60 10.72
N ALA A 241 13.98 -11.82 9.74
CA ALA A 241 15.39 -11.46 9.86
C ALA A 241 15.62 -9.94 10.01
N ALA A 242 14.73 -9.10 9.46
CA ALA A 242 14.74 -7.65 9.65
C ALA A 242 14.10 -7.20 10.99
N GLY A 243 13.58 -8.14 11.77
CA GLY A 243 12.99 -7.93 13.09
C GLY A 243 11.50 -7.63 13.08
N VAL A 244 10.77 -7.96 12.01
CA VAL A 244 9.30 -7.87 12.02
C VAL A 244 8.73 -9.06 12.80
N ALA A 245 7.96 -8.78 13.84
CA ALA A 245 7.58 -9.77 14.84
C ALA A 245 6.25 -10.49 14.56
N SER A 246 5.29 -9.81 13.94
CA SER A 246 3.90 -10.31 13.84
C SER A 246 3.51 -10.71 12.42
N ILE A 247 3.99 -11.87 11.94
CA ILE A 247 3.69 -12.38 10.59
C ILE A 247 2.96 -13.71 10.64
N THR A 248 1.74 -13.75 10.08
CA THR A 248 0.99 -14.98 9.85
C THR A 248 1.06 -15.35 8.37
N LEU A 249 1.53 -16.55 8.04
CA LEU A 249 1.49 -17.09 6.67
C LEU A 249 0.48 -18.24 6.61
N LYS A 250 -0.54 -18.08 5.78
CA LYS A 250 -1.55 -19.10 5.49
C LYS A 250 -1.42 -19.55 4.04
N SER A 251 -1.65 -20.85 3.83
CA SER A 251 -1.55 -21.47 2.51
C SER A 251 -2.85 -22.16 2.14
N TYR A 252 -3.22 -22.09 0.86
CA TYR A 252 -4.44 -22.66 0.32
C TYR A 252 -4.09 -23.50 -0.90
N ARG A 253 -4.84 -24.58 -1.13
CA ARG A 253 -4.69 -25.36 -2.36
C ARG A 253 -5.38 -24.62 -3.51
N MET A 254 -4.65 -23.65 -4.08
CA MET A 254 -5.07 -22.80 -5.18
C MET A 254 -3.85 -22.40 -6.04
N GLU A 255 -4.11 -22.04 -7.29
CA GLU A 255 -3.13 -21.43 -8.19
C GLU A 255 -2.97 -19.92 -7.91
N HIS A 256 -2.60 -19.12 -8.92
CA HIS A 256 -2.46 -17.66 -8.81
C HIS A 256 -3.83 -16.94 -8.87
N SER A 257 -4.65 -17.14 -7.84
CA SER A 257 -6.00 -16.55 -7.73
C SER A 257 -6.32 -16.20 -6.28
N SER A 258 -7.55 -15.75 -6.04
CA SER A 258 -8.12 -15.66 -4.69
C SER A 258 -8.91 -16.93 -4.34
N HIS A 259 -9.06 -17.21 -3.03
CA HIS A 259 -9.83 -18.35 -2.54
C HIS A 259 -10.88 -17.95 -1.49
N PRO A 260 -12.08 -18.55 -1.44
CA PRO A 260 -13.11 -18.17 -0.45
C PRO A 260 -12.62 -18.25 1.01
N ASP A 261 -11.88 -19.31 1.35
CA ASP A 261 -11.31 -19.46 2.69
C ASP A 261 -10.27 -18.38 3.01
N GLU A 262 -9.50 -17.96 1.99
CA GLU A 262 -8.57 -16.84 2.10
C GLU A 262 -9.33 -15.53 2.39
N ILE A 263 -10.42 -15.26 1.68
CA ILE A 263 -11.24 -14.07 1.92
C ILE A 263 -11.85 -14.08 3.33
N ARG A 264 -12.30 -15.23 3.84
CA ARG A 264 -12.76 -15.36 5.24
C ARG A 264 -11.67 -15.04 6.26
N ASP A 265 -10.43 -15.44 5.97
CA ASP A 265 -9.29 -15.13 6.81
C ASP A 265 -8.89 -13.66 6.75
N VAL A 266 -8.99 -13.02 5.57
CA VAL A 266 -8.85 -11.57 5.42
C VAL A 266 -9.92 -10.83 6.22
N VAL A 267 -11.19 -11.24 6.14
CA VAL A 267 -12.27 -10.66 6.95
C VAL A 267 -11.94 -10.76 8.44
N SER A 268 -11.51 -11.94 8.90
CA SER A 268 -11.16 -12.17 10.32
C SER A 268 -10.00 -11.30 10.77
N PHE A 269 -8.98 -11.15 9.92
CA PHE A 269 -7.85 -10.26 10.16
C PHE A 269 -8.30 -8.80 10.25
N LEU A 270 -9.06 -8.31 9.27
CA LEU A 270 -9.57 -6.94 9.23
C LEU A 270 -10.46 -6.62 10.44
N LYS A 271 -11.34 -7.55 10.86
CA LYS A 271 -12.15 -7.40 12.09
C LYS A 271 -11.28 -7.20 13.33
N LYS A 272 -10.16 -7.93 13.42
CA LYS A 272 -9.24 -7.84 14.55
C LYS A 272 -8.48 -6.51 14.59
N VAL A 273 -7.96 -6.05 13.44
CA VAL A 273 -7.09 -4.87 13.38
C VAL A 273 -7.85 -3.55 13.17
N LEU A 274 -9.04 -3.60 12.59
CA LEU A 274 -9.94 -2.46 12.41
C LEU A 274 -11.33 -2.77 12.99
N PRO A 275 -11.45 -3.00 14.31
CA PRO A 275 -12.75 -3.27 14.93
C PRO A 275 -13.68 -2.07 14.79
N ALA A 276 -14.98 -2.30 14.68
CA ALA A 276 -15.94 -1.20 14.64
C ALA A 276 -15.79 -0.30 15.88
N ILE A 277 -15.76 1.01 15.68
CA ILE A 277 -15.85 1.98 16.76
C ILE A 277 -17.34 2.26 16.94
N GLU A 278 -17.89 1.88 18.08
CA GLU A 278 -19.22 2.32 18.47
C GLU A 278 -19.20 3.84 18.64
N SER A 279 -20.11 4.54 17.96
CA SER A 279 -20.38 5.93 18.26
C SER A 279 -20.84 6.00 19.71
N LYS A 280 -20.09 6.71 20.57
CA LYS A 280 -20.64 7.09 21.87
C LYS A 280 -21.95 7.83 21.61
N ALA A 281 -23.05 7.25 22.09
CA ALA A 281 -24.37 7.86 22.07
C ALA A 281 -24.36 9.20 22.81
#